data_AF-A0A4S2HE43-F1
#
_entry.id   AF-A0A4S2HE43-F1
#
_cell.length_a   1.000
_cell.length_b   1.000
_cell.length_c   1.000
_cell.angle_alpha   90.00
_cell.angle_beta   90.00
_cell.angle_gamma   90.00
#
_symmetry.space_group_name_H-M   'P 1'
#
loop_
_entity.id
_entity.type
_entity.pdbx_description
1 polymer ?
#
loop_
_entity_poly.entity_id
_entity_poly.type
_entity_poly.pdbx_seq_one_letter_code
_entity_poly.pdbx_strand_id
1 'polypeptide(L)'
;MINLIPESSSAPPAARKRYNRANIGITVLFLPVMLGTTWLGETGASPVLVAVGVVLTIGLIAALVYEFVRLMLALDELQNRIHVTALAIGFGAVTLTMLALGFIDALLGFPNPGEHWPVLAILMFPTGSFVYYIALHLILRRYR
;
A
#
# COMPACT_ATOMS: atom_id res chain seq x y z
N MET A 1 8.61 19.71 -17.30
CA MET A 1 8.87 19.34 -15.88
C MET A 1 8.58 17.86 -15.73
N ILE A 2 9.55 17.07 -15.26
CA ILE A 2 9.31 15.64 -14.97
C ILE A 2 8.34 15.59 -13.80
N ASN A 3 7.11 15.12 -14.05
CA ASN A 3 6.12 14.95 -13.00
C ASN A 3 6.49 13.66 -12.26
N LEU A 4 7.31 13.80 -11.21
CA LEU A 4 7.84 12.69 -10.41
C LEU A 4 6.73 11.87 -9.72
N ILE A 5 5.52 12.43 -9.62
CA ILE A 5 4.36 11.86 -8.93
C ILE A 5 3.16 11.93 -9.88
N PRO A 6 3.02 10.94 -10.80
CA PRO A 6 1.97 10.95 -11.80
C PRO A 6 0.57 10.92 -11.17
N GLU A 7 0.39 10.39 -9.95
CA GLU A 7 -0.92 10.34 -9.31
C GLU A 7 -1.55 11.67 -8.96
N SER A 8 -0.79 12.77 -9.04
CA SER A 8 -1.27 14.09 -8.62
C SER A 8 -1.38 15.10 -9.76
N SER A 9 -1.19 14.67 -11.02
CA SER A 9 -1.04 15.58 -12.17
C SER A 9 -2.22 16.50 -12.46
N SER A 10 -3.48 16.05 -12.29
CA SER A 10 -4.68 16.88 -12.48
C SER A 10 -5.16 17.55 -11.20
N ALA A 11 -4.64 17.15 -10.03
CA ALA A 11 -5.01 17.76 -8.76
C ALA A 11 -4.57 19.23 -8.69
N PRO A 12 -5.38 20.12 -8.06
CA PRO A 12 -5.00 21.49 -7.76
C PRO A 12 -3.66 21.57 -6.98
N PRO A 13 -2.83 22.61 -7.19
CA PRO A 13 -1.51 22.71 -6.57
C PRO A 13 -1.51 22.57 -5.04
N ALA A 14 -2.54 23.11 -4.37
CA ALA A 14 -2.69 23.00 -2.92
C ALA A 14 -2.94 21.55 -2.46
N ALA A 15 -3.80 20.81 -3.17
CA ALA A 15 -4.09 19.40 -2.88
C ALA A 15 -2.85 18.53 -3.11
N ARG A 16 -2.12 18.76 -4.21
CA ARG A 16 -0.86 18.09 -4.52
C ARG A 16 0.20 18.32 -3.45
N LYS A 17 0.42 19.57 -3.04
CA LYS A 17 1.41 19.91 -2.01
C LYS A 17 1.07 19.27 -0.66
N ARG A 18 -0.21 19.25 -0.28
CA ARG A 18 -0.68 18.58 0.94
C ARG A 18 -0.40 17.08 0.88
N TYR A 19 -0.85 16.42 -0.19
CA TYR A 19 -0.68 14.99 -0.37
C TYR A 19 0.79 14.59 -0.33
N ASN A 20 1.66 15.28 -1.08
CA ASN A 20 3.09 14.95 -1.12
C ASN A 20 3.75 15.09 0.26
N ARG A 21 3.43 16.17 1.01
CA ARG A 21 3.94 16.37 2.37
C ARG A 21 3.46 15.28 3.33
N ALA A 22 2.17 14.96 3.28
CA ALA A 22 1.59 13.95 4.14
C ALA A 22 2.14 12.55 3.79
N ASN A 23 2.21 12.21 2.51
CA ASN A 23 2.76 10.94 2.02
C ASN A 23 4.22 10.76 2.47
N ILE A 24 5.08 11.76 2.23
CA ILE A 24 6.48 11.72 2.71
C ILE A 24 6.53 11.56 4.23
N GLY A 25 5.76 12.35 4.98
CA GLY A 25 5.73 12.25 6.44
C GLY A 25 5.30 10.87 6.94
N ILE A 26 4.26 10.31 6.35
CA ILE A 26 3.75 8.97 6.70
C ILE A 26 4.76 7.90 6.32
N THR A 27 5.37 7.95 5.13
CA THR A 27 6.40 6.97 4.72
C THR A 27 7.62 7.01 5.63
N VAL A 28 8.09 8.21 5.99
CA VAL A 28 9.23 8.40 6.89
C VAL A 28 8.95 7.86 8.29
N LEU A 29 7.69 7.94 8.77
CA LEU A 29 7.29 7.37 10.07
C LEU A 29 6.98 5.88 10.00
N PHE A 30 6.43 5.40 8.89
CA PHE A 30 5.98 4.03 8.73
C PHE A 30 7.13 3.03 8.84
N LEU A 31 8.25 3.28 8.15
CA LEU A 31 9.38 2.34 8.15
C LEU A 31 9.99 2.15 9.55
N PRO A 32 10.34 3.22 10.31
CA PRO A 32 10.85 3.05 11.68
C PRO A 32 9.84 2.41 12.63
N VAL A 33 8.56 2.77 12.55
CA VAL A 33 7.52 2.20 13.41
C VAL A 33 7.36 0.71 13.13
N MET A 34 7.29 0.32 11.86
CA MET A 34 7.17 -1.07 11.45
C MET A 34 8.39 -1.88 11.91
N LEU A 35 9.61 -1.44 11.56
CA LEU A 35 10.85 -2.12 11.92
C LEU A 35 11.07 -2.18 13.44
N GLY A 36 10.77 -1.09 14.14
CA GLY A 36 10.84 -1.03 15.60
C GLY A 36 9.85 -2.00 16.25
N THR A 37 8.64 -2.12 15.71
CA THR A 37 7.63 -3.08 16.20
C THR A 37 8.10 -4.52 16.02
N THR A 38 8.67 -4.86 14.86
CA THR A 38 9.22 -6.20 14.59
C THR A 38 10.37 -6.50 15.54
N TRP A 39 11.32 -5.58 15.70
CA TRP A 39 12.46 -5.73 16.60
C TRP A 39 12.05 -5.90 18.08
N LEU A 40 11.01 -5.18 18.52
CA LEU A 40 10.44 -5.35 19.87
C LEU A 40 9.83 -6.75 20.05
N GLY A 41 9.20 -7.30 19.02
CA GLY A 41 8.68 -8.66 19.02
C GLY A 41 9.79 -9.71 19.14
N GLU A 42 10.89 -9.53 18.42
CA GLU A 42 12.04 -10.45 18.43
C GLU A 42 12.85 -10.41 19.73
N THR A 43 12.91 -9.26 20.41
CA THR A 43 13.66 -9.08 21.66
C THR A 43 12.91 -9.52 22.91
N GLY A 44 11.67 -10.02 22.77
CA GLY A 44 10.85 -10.45 23.90
C GLY A 44 10.34 -9.28 24.76
N ALA A 45 10.15 -8.10 24.16
CA ALA A 45 9.55 -6.96 24.85
C ALA A 45 8.13 -7.28 25.34
N SER A 46 7.61 -6.45 26.25
CA SER A 46 6.24 -6.61 26.76
C SER A 46 5.21 -6.68 25.61
N PRO A 47 4.26 -7.63 25.63
CA PRO A 47 3.22 -7.75 24.61
C PRO A 47 2.41 -6.46 24.39
N VAL A 48 2.25 -5.65 25.44
CA VAL A 48 1.56 -4.36 25.36
C VAL A 48 2.32 -3.39 24.45
N LEU A 49 3.66 -3.36 24.55
CA LEU A 49 4.48 -2.46 23.76
C LEU A 49 4.48 -2.86 22.27
N VAL A 50 4.53 -4.18 21.99
CA VAL A 50 4.39 -4.71 20.63
C VAL A 50 3.00 -4.36 20.06
N ALA A 51 1.94 -4.53 20.85
CA ALA A 51 0.58 -4.18 20.43
C ALA A 51 0.43 -2.69 20.08
N VAL A 52 1.05 -1.79 20.87
CA VAL A 52 1.09 -0.35 20.55
C VAL A 52 1.77 -0.11 19.21
N GLY A 53 2.91 -0.76 18.96
CA GLY A 53 3.62 -0.65 17.67
C GLY A 53 2.78 -1.14 16.48
N VAL A 54 2.05 -2.23 16.63
CA VAL A 54 1.12 -2.75 15.62
C VAL A 54 -0.01 -1.74 15.35
N VAL A 55 -0.63 -1.19 16.40
CA VAL A 55 -1.68 -0.18 16.27
C VAL A 55 -1.17 1.06 15.55
N LEU A 56 0.04 1.53 15.87
CA LEU A 56 0.67 2.66 15.18
C LEU A 56 0.91 2.35 13.70
N THR A 57 1.39 1.14 13.38
CA THR A 57 1.62 0.69 12.00
C THR A 57 0.31 0.70 11.21
N ILE A 58 -0.76 0.13 11.76
CA ILE A 58 -2.10 0.14 11.15
C ILE A 58 -2.62 1.57 11.00
N GLY A 59 -2.45 2.41 12.02
CA GLY A 59 -2.85 3.82 11.99
C GLY A 59 -2.16 4.62 10.89
N LEU A 60 -0.87 4.38 10.64
CA LEU A 60 -0.12 5.02 9.56
C LEU A 60 -0.60 4.55 8.18
N ILE A 61 -0.93 3.26 8.01
CA ILE A 61 -1.56 2.76 6.78
C ILE A 61 -2.92 3.42 6.58
N ALA A 62 -3.75 3.50 7.61
CA ALA A 62 -5.06 4.16 7.54
C ALA A 62 -4.94 5.66 7.17
N ALA A 63 -3.94 6.36 7.73
CA ALA A 63 -3.65 7.74 7.39
C ALA A 63 -3.21 7.89 5.91
N LEU A 64 -2.41 6.94 5.39
CA LEU A 64 -2.01 6.92 3.99
C LEU A 64 -3.23 6.75 3.08
N VAL A 65 -4.12 5.80 3.41
CA VAL A 65 -5.37 5.59 2.69
C VAL A 65 -6.24 6.84 2.72
N TYR A 66 -6.38 7.48 3.88
CA TYR A 66 -7.15 8.71 4.03
C TYR A 66 -6.64 9.84 3.13
N GLU A 67 -5.34 10.12 3.13
CA GLU A 67 -4.77 11.16 2.27
C GLU A 67 -4.85 10.81 0.79
N PHE A 68 -4.73 9.52 0.44
CA PHE A 68 -4.94 9.05 -0.92
C PHE A 68 -6.39 9.24 -1.38
N VAL A 69 -7.39 8.90 -0.56
CA VAL A 69 -8.81 9.17 -0.85
C VAL A 69 -9.06 10.67 -1.05
N ARG A 70 -8.47 11.51 -0.19
CA ARG A 70 -8.59 12.97 -0.36
C ARG A 70 -7.90 13.50 -1.61
N LEU A 71 -6.83 12.86 -2.07
CA LEU A 71 -6.24 13.17 -3.37
C LEU A 71 -7.21 12.78 -4.48
N MET A 72 -7.74 11.56 -4.46
CA MET A 72 -8.68 11.02 -5.44
C MET A 72 -9.90 11.92 -5.65
N LEU A 73 -10.47 12.45 -4.56
CA LEU A 73 -11.61 13.38 -4.59
C LEU A 73 -11.26 14.76 -5.19
N ALA A 74 -9.97 15.10 -5.28
CA ALA A 74 -9.49 16.36 -5.84
C ALA A 74 -9.01 16.23 -7.29
N LEU A 75 -9.08 15.02 -7.87
CA LEU A 75 -8.72 14.77 -9.26
C LEU A 75 -9.88 15.08 -10.20
N ASP A 76 -9.54 15.33 -11.46
CA ASP A 76 -10.54 15.29 -12.53
C ASP A 76 -11.07 13.86 -12.78
N GLU A 77 -12.18 13.78 -13.50
CA GLU A 77 -12.88 12.51 -13.73
C GLU A 77 -12.02 11.50 -14.50
N LEU A 78 -11.25 11.96 -15.50
CA LEU A 78 -10.40 11.09 -16.30
C LEU A 78 -9.28 10.48 -15.44
N GLN A 79 -8.57 11.30 -14.66
CA GLN A 79 -7.49 10.80 -13.83
C GLN A 79 -8.03 9.90 -12.70
N ASN A 80 -9.18 10.24 -12.11
CA ASN A 80 -9.83 9.38 -11.11
C ASN A 80 -10.13 7.99 -11.69
N ARG A 81 -10.73 7.90 -12.89
CA ARG A 81 -10.97 6.61 -13.56
C ARG A 81 -9.70 5.81 -13.81
N ILE A 82 -8.62 6.48 -14.22
CA ILE A 82 -7.32 5.85 -14.41
C ILE A 82 -6.80 5.26 -13.09
N HIS A 83 -6.90 6.00 -11.99
CA HIS A 83 -6.50 5.50 -10.67
C HIS A 83 -7.34 4.33 -10.18
N VAL A 84 -8.67 4.41 -10.28
CA VAL A 84 -9.57 3.32 -9.90
C VAL A 84 -9.25 2.06 -10.71
N THR A 85 -9.02 2.21 -12.01
CA THR A 85 -8.63 1.09 -12.88
C THR A 85 -7.29 0.49 -12.45
N ALA A 86 -6.28 1.33 -12.20
CA ALA A 86 -4.96 0.89 -11.75
C ALA A 86 -5.02 0.19 -10.38
N LEU A 87 -5.84 0.68 -9.45
CA LEU A 87 -6.06 0.07 -8.13
C LEU A 87 -6.74 -1.30 -8.27
N ALA A 88 -7.77 -1.40 -9.12
CA ALA A 88 -8.46 -2.64 -9.39
C ALA A 88 -7.50 -3.69 -9.98
N ILE A 89 -6.60 -3.30 -10.89
CA ILE A 89 -5.56 -4.20 -11.41
C ILE A 89 -4.57 -4.59 -10.30
N GLY A 90 -4.02 -3.62 -9.56
CA GLY A 90 -3.00 -3.87 -8.56
C GLY A 90 -3.48 -4.75 -7.41
N PHE A 91 -4.52 -4.31 -6.71
CA PHE A 91 -5.06 -5.04 -5.56
C PHE A 91 -5.92 -6.24 -5.97
N GLY A 92 -6.57 -6.20 -7.13
CA GLY A 92 -7.25 -7.37 -7.69
C GLY A 92 -6.29 -8.51 -8.00
N ALA A 93 -5.13 -8.22 -8.61
CA ALA A 93 -4.10 -9.22 -8.88
C ALA A 93 -3.57 -9.85 -7.58
N VAL A 94 -3.21 -9.03 -6.58
CA VAL A 94 -2.73 -9.54 -5.28
C VAL A 94 -3.80 -10.37 -4.57
N THR A 95 -5.05 -9.94 -4.59
CA THR A 95 -6.16 -10.69 -3.98
C THR A 95 -6.35 -12.04 -4.66
N LEU A 96 -6.31 -12.08 -5.99
CA LEU A 96 -6.38 -13.32 -6.76
C LEU A 96 -5.20 -14.25 -6.45
N THR A 97 -3.97 -13.71 -6.36
CA THR A 97 -2.78 -14.48 -6.00
C THR A 97 -2.90 -15.07 -4.60
N MET A 98 -3.34 -14.29 -3.61
CA MET A 98 -3.53 -14.79 -2.25
C MET A 98 -4.61 -15.86 -2.16
N LEU A 99 -5.71 -15.67 -2.89
CA LEU A 99 -6.76 -16.68 -2.98
C LEU A 99 -6.23 -17.99 -3.61
N ALA A 100 -5.47 -17.88 -4.71
CA ALA A 100 -4.88 -19.03 -5.37
C ALA A 100 -3.87 -19.76 -4.46
N LEU A 101 -3.01 -19.03 -3.75
CA LEU A 101 -2.09 -19.61 -2.78
C LEU A 101 -2.83 -20.32 -1.65
N GLY A 102 -3.95 -19.75 -1.18
CA GLY A 102 -4.82 -20.38 -0.19
C GLY A 102 -5.41 -21.71 -0.68
N PHE A 103 -5.87 -21.77 -1.93
CA PHE A 103 -6.35 -23.02 -2.52
C PHE A 103 -5.23 -24.06 -2.69
N ILE A 104 -4.05 -23.64 -3.16
CA ILE A 104 -2.90 -24.53 -3.31
C ILE A 104 -2.50 -25.12 -1.95
N ASP A 105 -2.45 -24.29 -0.90
CA ASP A 105 -2.15 -24.75 0.44
C ASP A 105 -3.18 -25.75 0.96
N ALA A 106 -4.47 -25.43 0.81
CA ALA A 106 -5.55 -26.29 1.28
C ALA A 106 -5.65 -27.63 0.55
N LEU A 107 -5.29 -27.69 -0.74
CA LEU A 107 -5.51 -28.87 -1.59
C LEU A 107 -4.26 -29.69 -1.85
N LEU A 108 -3.10 -29.03 -1.97
CA LEU A 108 -1.83 -29.67 -2.33
C LEU A 108 -0.84 -29.70 -1.17
N GLY A 109 -1.10 -28.91 -0.11
CA GLY A 109 -0.23 -28.75 1.05
C GLY A 109 1.04 -27.99 0.69
N PHE A 110 1.25 -26.81 1.27
CA PHE A 110 2.57 -26.21 1.24
C PHE A 110 3.50 -26.89 2.25
N PRO A 111 4.79 -27.10 1.93
CA PRO A 111 5.78 -27.36 2.96
C PRO A 111 5.86 -26.12 3.88
N ASN A 112 5.61 -26.32 5.18
CA ASN A 112 5.55 -25.29 6.23
C ASN A 112 4.61 -24.09 5.95
N PRO A 113 3.28 -24.29 5.93
CA PRO A 113 2.33 -23.20 5.70
C PRO A 113 2.48 -22.07 6.71
N GLY A 114 2.60 -22.42 8.00
CA GLY A 114 2.60 -21.46 9.11
C GLY A 114 3.76 -20.46 9.11
N GLU A 115 4.92 -20.81 8.52
CA GLU A 115 6.10 -19.95 8.52
C GLU A 115 6.02 -18.84 7.46
N HIS A 116 5.38 -19.10 6.32
CA HIS A 116 5.39 -18.19 5.17
C HIS A 116 4.15 -17.30 5.06
N TRP A 117 3.00 -17.76 5.57
CA TRP A 117 1.74 -17.00 5.54
C TRP A 117 1.84 -15.58 6.12
N PRO A 118 2.50 -15.34 7.27
CA PRO A 118 2.65 -13.99 7.81
C PRO A 118 3.44 -13.06 6.87
N VAL A 119 4.52 -13.55 6.27
CA VAL A 119 5.35 -12.78 5.33
C VAL A 119 4.55 -12.45 4.07
N LEU A 120 3.82 -13.41 3.53
CA LEU A 120 2.94 -13.20 2.37
C LEU A 120 1.88 -12.12 2.65
N ALA A 121 1.24 -12.17 3.83
CA ALA A 121 0.24 -11.20 4.24
C ALA A 121 0.82 -9.78 4.39
N ILE A 122 2.00 -9.65 4.99
CA ILE A 122 2.71 -8.36 5.13
C ILE A 122 3.05 -7.79 3.74
N LEU A 123 3.48 -8.64 2.81
CA LEU A 123 3.87 -8.23 1.45
C LEU A 123 2.70 -7.91 0.53
N MET A 124 1.44 -8.19 0.91
CA MET A 124 0.27 -7.90 0.08
C MET A 124 0.17 -6.41 -0.27
N PHE A 125 0.24 -5.54 0.73
CA PHE A 125 0.09 -4.09 0.53
C PHE A 125 1.19 -3.46 -0.35
N PRO A 126 2.50 -3.70 -0.09
CA PRO A 126 3.55 -3.16 -0.94
C PRO A 126 3.50 -3.75 -2.36
N THR A 127 3.18 -5.04 -2.52
CA THR A 127 3.04 -5.65 -3.84
C THR A 127 1.86 -5.05 -4.61
N GLY A 128 0.71 -4.88 -3.96
CA GLY A 128 -0.48 -4.28 -4.57
C GLY A 128 -0.21 -2.84 -4.99
N SER A 129 0.47 -2.08 -4.14
CA SER A 129 0.92 -0.71 -4.42
C SER A 129 1.89 -0.66 -5.60
N PHE A 130 2.86 -1.59 -5.67
CA PHE A 130 3.82 -1.67 -6.77
C PHE A 130 3.13 -1.96 -8.12
N VAL A 131 2.24 -2.97 -8.16
CA VAL A 131 1.48 -3.30 -9.37
C VAL A 131 0.54 -2.15 -9.76
N TYR A 132 -0.07 -1.48 -8.78
CA TYR A 132 -0.84 -0.25 -9.01
C TYR A 132 0.00 0.82 -9.73
N TYR A 133 1.22 1.10 -9.27
CA TYR A 133 2.08 2.11 -9.93
C TYR A 133 2.49 1.71 -11.34
N ILE A 134 2.75 0.42 -11.59
CA ILE A 134 3.01 -0.09 -12.93
C ILE A 134 1.78 0.11 -13.82
N ALA A 135 0.61 -0.33 -13.37
CA ALA A 135 -0.65 -0.19 -14.11
C ALA A 135 -0.96 1.27 -14.41
N LEU A 136 -0.81 2.16 -13.43
CA LEU A 136 -0.98 3.60 -13.56
C LEU A 136 -0.09 4.17 -14.68
N HIS A 137 1.20 3.85 -14.68
CA HIS A 137 2.14 4.31 -15.71
C HIS A 137 1.78 3.78 -17.10
N LEU A 138 1.37 2.52 -17.21
CA LEU A 138 0.99 1.92 -18.49
C LEU A 138 -0.30 2.53 -19.05
N ILE A 139 -1.29 2.80 -18.21
CA ILE A 139 -2.55 3.40 -18.61
C ILE A 139 -2.32 4.86 -19.02
N LEU A 140 -1.57 5.63 -18.23
CA LEU A 140 -1.28 7.04 -18.53
C LEU A 140 -0.56 7.23 -19.88
N ARG A 141 0.26 6.27 -20.32
CA ARG A 141 0.92 6.32 -21.63
C ARG A 141 -0.08 6.33 -22.80
N ARG A 142 -1.31 5.86 -22.61
CA ARG A 142 -2.35 5.84 -23.67
C ARG A 142 -3.05 7.19 -23.86
N TYR A 143 -2.88 8.12 -22.91
CA TYR A 143 -3.54 9.42 -22.88
C TYR A 143 -2.55 10.59 -23.02
N ARG A 144 -1.28 10.29 -23.32
CA ARG A 144 -0.25 11.26 -23.70
C ARG A 144 -0.12 11.29 -25.21
#